data_AF-A0A660W6M3-F1
#
_entry.id   AF-A0A660W6M3-F1
#
_cell.length_a   1.000
_cell.length_b   1.000
_cell.length_c   1.000
_cell.angle_alpha   90.00
_cell.angle_beta   90.00
_cell.angle_gamma   90.00
#
_symmetry.space_group_name_H-M   'P 1'
#
loop_
_entity.id
_entity.type
_entity.pdbx_description
1 polymer ?
#
loop_
_entity_poly.entity_id
_entity_poly.type
_entity_poly.pdbx_seq_one_letter_code
_entity_poly.pdbx_strand_id
1 'polypeptide(L)' 'VTMVVTGGAGAPLYGKVKNAKKQNPHSRAFAAKHHYCLLTIDGDTCTMKVFTPKGELIDTRTWAGRKGK' A
#
# COMPACT_ATOMS: atom_id res chain seq x y z
N VAL A 1 -10.31 -2.09 8.78
CA VAL A 1 -9.15 -2.97 8.51
C VAL A 1 -8.58 -2.59 7.16
N THR A 2 -7.25 -2.44 7.05
CA THR A 2 -6.54 -2.15 5.79
C THR A 2 -5.61 -3.33 5.52
N MET A 3 -5.67 -3.90 4.32
CA MET A 3 -4.78 -4.99 3.91
C MET A 3 -3.76 -4.47 2.91
N VAL A 4 -2.49 -4.67 3.21
CA VAL A 4 -1.37 -4.26 2.36
C VAL A 4 -0.60 -5.52 1.99
N VAL A 5 -0.45 -5.78 0.68
CA VAL A 5 0.29 -6.94 0.18
C VAL A 5 1.54 -6.43 -0.54
N THR A 6 2.67 -6.41 0.15
CA THR A 6 3.98 -6.02 -0.41
C THR A 6 4.84 -7.23 -0.78
N GLY A 7 4.28 -8.18 -1.53
CA GLY A 7 4.98 -9.40 -1.98
C GLY A 7 6.00 -9.17 -3.10
N GLY A 8 6.26 -7.92 -3.51
CA GLY A 8 7.15 -7.56 -4.62
C GLY A 8 8.60 -7.32 -4.21
N ALA A 9 9.11 -7.96 -3.16
CA ALA A 9 10.44 -7.64 -2.63
C ALA A 9 11.62 -8.28 -3.40
N GLY A 10 11.38 -9.16 -4.38
CA GLY A 10 12.48 -9.74 -5.16
C GLY A 10 12.16 -10.83 -6.19
N ALA A 11 10.97 -11.45 -6.17
CA ALA A 11 10.59 -12.43 -7.19
C ALA A 11 10.14 -11.75 -8.51
N PRO A 12 10.33 -12.38 -9.69
CA PRO A 12 9.86 -11.86 -10.96
C PRO A 12 8.35 -11.52 -10.92
N LEU A 13 8.00 -10.34 -11.43
CA LEU A 13 6.62 -9.85 -11.42
C LEU A 13 5.78 -10.69 -12.39
N TYR A 14 4.65 -11.23 -11.92
CA TYR A 14 3.66 -11.84 -12.80
C TYR A 14 2.86 -10.76 -13.53
N GLY A 15 2.42 -11.08 -14.75
CA GLY A 15 1.54 -10.21 -15.53
C GLY A 15 0.27 -9.90 -14.76
N LYS A 16 0.04 -8.64 -14.44
CA LYS A 16 -1.21 -8.16 -13.82
C LYS A 16 -2.19 -7.74 -14.91
N VAL A 17 -3.49 -7.98 -14.72
CA VAL A 17 -4.49 -7.47 -15.66
C VAL A 17 -4.49 -5.94 -15.63
N LYS A 18 -4.64 -5.31 -16.79
CA LYS A 18 -4.58 -3.84 -16.91
C LYS A 18 -5.62 -3.09 -16.05
N ASN A 19 -6.71 -3.76 -15.67
CA ASN A 19 -7.78 -3.15 -14.90
C ASN A 19 -7.94 -3.83 -13.54
N ALA A 20 -7.42 -3.19 -12.49
CA ALA A 20 -7.52 -3.66 -11.11
C ALA A 20 -8.98 -3.91 -10.66
N LYS A 21 -9.94 -3.10 -11.11
CA LYS A 21 -11.37 -3.29 -10.78
C LYS A 21 -11.93 -4.59 -11.36
N LYS A 22 -11.37 -5.09 -12.46
CA LYS A 22 -11.75 -6.40 -13.05
C LYS A 22 -11.17 -7.58 -12.28
N GLN A 23 -10.11 -7.39 -11.51
CA GLN A 23 -9.49 -8.45 -10.70
C GLN A 23 -9.99 -8.43 -9.25
N ASN A 24 -10.17 -7.24 -8.67
CA ASN A 24 -10.76 -7.06 -7.36
C ASN A 24 -11.37 -5.65 -7.24
N PRO A 25 -12.71 -5.52 -7.14
CA PRO A 25 -13.37 -4.22 -7.05
C PRO A 25 -13.05 -3.46 -5.75
N HIS A 26 -12.46 -4.12 -4.74
CA HIS A 26 -12.10 -3.51 -3.46
C HIS A 26 -10.66 -2.96 -3.41
N SER A 27 -9.84 -3.22 -4.45
CA SER A 27 -8.46 -2.71 -4.50
C SER A 27 -8.44 -1.19 -4.73
N ARG A 28 -7.79 -0.46 -3.81
CA ARG A 28 -7.57 1.00 -3.93
C ARG A 28 -6.31 1.35 -4.73
N ALA A 29 -5.23 0.60 -4.52
CA ALA A 29 -4.00 0.69 -5.29
C ALA A 29 -3.60 -0.70 -5.80
N PHE A 30 -3.09 -0.77 -7.04
CA PHE A 30 -2.68 -2.02 -7.66
C PHE A 30 -1.49 -1.79 -8.60
N ALA A 31 -0.29 -2.08 -8.11
CA ALA A 31 0.95 -1.93 -8.87
C ALA A 31 1.65 -3.28 -9.08
N ALA A 32 2.19 -3.48 -10.29
CA ALA A 32 3.17 -4.52 -10.61
C ALA A 32 4.56 -3.90 -10.58
N LYS A 33 5.04 -3.51 -9.40
CA LYS A 33 6.37 -2.92 -9.21
C LYS A 33 7.00 -3.53 -7.97
N HIS A 34 8.33 -3.57 -7.89
CA HIS A 34 8.97 -3.76 -6.60
C HIS A 34 8.62 -2.56 -5.71
N HIS A 35 8.27 -2.84 -4.46
CA HIS A 35 7.84 -1.80 -3.53
C HIS A 35 7.97 -2.26 -2.07
N TYR A 36 8.02 -1.29 -1.18
CA TYR A 36 7.99 -1.49 0.27
C TYR A 36 6.95 -0.56 0.88
N CYS A 37 6.44 -0.96 2.05
CA CYS A 37 5.49 -0.18 2.84
C CYS A 37 6.21 0.40 4.05
N LEU A 38 6.00 1.70 4.30
CA LEU A 38 6.47 2.40 5.48
C LEU A 38 5.26 2.81 6.31
N LEU A 39 5.28 2.45 7.59
CA LEU A 39 4.33 2.91 8.59
C LEU A 39 5.04 3.90 9.52
N THR A 40 4.48 5.09 9.65
CA THR A 40 4.95 6.13 10.56
C THR A 40 3.87 6.42 11.58
N ILE A 41 4.23 6.42 12.85
CA ILE A 41 3.35 6.77 13.96
C ILE A 41 3.87 8.07 14.56
N ASP A 42 3.01 9.07 14.63
CA ASP A 42 3.27 10.37 15.25
C ASP A 42 2.08 10.73 16.16
N GLY A 43 2.29 10.62 17.47
CA GLY A 43 1.23 10.70 18.47
C GLY A 43 0.08 9.74 18.15
N ASP A 44 -1.12 10.29 18.02
CA ASP A 44 -2.33 9.56 17.66
C ASP A 44 -2.53 9.42 16.15
N THR A 45 -1.53 9.70 15.31
CA THR A 45 -1.68 9.58 13.85
C THR A 45 -0.78 8.49 13.31
N CYS A 46 -1.37 7.55 12.57
CA CYS A 46 -0.64 6.56 11.79
C CYS A 46 -0.74 6.90 10.30
N THR A 47 0.40 7.01 9.63
CA THR A 47 0.48 7.21 8.17
C THR A 47 1.20 6.03 7.53
N MET A 48 0.52 5.40 6.58
CA MET A 48 1.07 4.41 5.66
C MET A 48 1.46 5.09 4.36
N LYS A 49 2.68 4.83 3.89
CA LYS A 49 3.12 5.17 2.53
C LYS A 49 3.74 3.94 1.87
N VAL A 50 3.45 3.73 0.60
CA VAL A 50 4.03 2.65 -0.20
C VAL A 50 4.88 3.26 -1.28
N PHE A 51 6.15 2.84 -1.38
CA PHE A 51 7.11 3.39 -2.33
C PHE A 51 7.72 2.32 -3.20
N THR A 52 8.15 2.68 -4.40
CA THR A 52 9.13 1.90 -5.16
C THR A 52 10.54 2.06 -4.56
N PRO A 53 11.49 1.16 -4.83
CA PRO A 53 12.90 1.34 -4.45
C PRO A 53 13.55 2.63 -4.97
N LYS A 54 12.98 3.26 -6.01
CA LYS A 54 13.44 4.56 -6.54
C LYS A 54 12.84 5.76 -5.79
N GLY A 55 12.00 5.53 -4.78
CA GLY A 55 11.34 6.58 -3.99
C GLY A 55 10.01 7.08 -4.58
N GLU A 56 9.51 6.50 -5.68
CA GLU A 56 8.20 6.89 -6.24
C GLU A 56 7.06 6.43 -5.31
N LEU A 57 6.15 7.34 -4.93
CA LEU A 57 4.98 7.01 -4.11
C LEU A 57 3.91 6.28 -4.93
N ILE A 58 3.44 5.14 -4.43
CA ILE A 58 2.38 4.31 -5.02
C ILE A 58 1.04 4.53 -4.32
N ASP A 59 1.04 4.55 -2.98
CA ASP A 59 -0.17 4.70 -2.17
C ASP A 59 0.16 5.41 -0.85
N THR A 60 -0.83 6.13 -0.31
CA THR A 60 -0.72 6.80 0.98
C THR A 60 -2.05 6.76 1.70
N ARG A 61 -2.02 6.52 3.01
CA ARG A 61 -3.21 6.56 3.84
C ARG A 61 -2.89 6.95 5.27
N THR A 62 -3.75 7.76 5.85
CA THR A 62 -3.60 8.23 7.23
C THR A 62 -4.82 7.85 8.05
N TRP A 63 -4.59 7.46 9.30
CA TRP A 63 -5.63 7.17 10.29
C TRP A 63 -5.31 7.93 11.57
N ALA A 64 -6.35 8.50 12.19
CA ALA A 64 -6.29 8.95 13.56
C ALA A 64 -6.56 7.76 14.51
N GLY A 65 -5.91 7.79 15.67
CA GLY A 65 -6.15 6.94 16.82
C GLY A 65 -7.59 7.12 17.27
N ARG A 66 -8.15 6.05 17.82
CA ARG A 66 -9.51 6.13 18.36
C ARG A 66 -9.47 6.99 19.62
N LYS A 67 -10.39 7.94 19.75
CA LYS A 67 -10.61 8.58 21.05
C LYS A 67 -10.98 7.48 22.06
N GLY A 68 -10.26 7.44 23.18
CA GLY A 68 -10.59 6.56 24.30
C GLY A 68 -12.05 6.75 24.71
N LYS A 69 -12.71 5.66 25.10
CA LYS A 69 -14.07 5.73 25.66
C LYS A 69 -14.06 6.47 27.00
#